data_AF-A0A6P2EMW0-F1
#
_entry.id   AF-A0A6P2EMW0-F1
#
_cell.length_a   1.000
_cell.length_b   1.000
_cell.length_c   1.000
_cell.angle_alpha   90.00
_cell.angle_beta   90.00
_cell.angle_gamma   90.00
#
_symmetry.space_group_name_H-M   'P 1'
#
loop_
_entity.id
_entity.type
_entity.pdbx_description
1 polymer ?
#
loop_
_entity_poly.entity_id
_entity_poly.type
_entity_poly.pdbx_seq_one_letter_code
_entity_poly.pdbx_strand_id
1 'polypeptide(L)' 'MKLSPRERDVLLLIVKGLNNKQIARELNLSVHTTKHHVGRLFNRIDVTSRLQAAMWYVRSFQPSAGQL' A
#
# COMPACT_ATOMS: atom_id res chain seq x y z
N MET A 1 2.94 -13.78 8.31
CA MET A 1 1.59 -13.19 8.11
C MET A 1 1.47 -12.75 6.65
N LYS A 2 0.40 -13.11 5.92
CA LYS A 2 0.25 -12.84 4.47
C LYS A 2 -0.75 -11.71 4.21
N LEU A 3 -0.37 -10.59 3.60
CA LEU A 3 -1.32 -9.54 3.21
C LEU A 3 -2.48 -10.10 2.37
N SER A 4 -3.70 -9.62 2.61
CA SER A 4 -4.85 -9.92 1.74
C SER A 4 -4.64 -9.35 0.33
N PRO A 5 -5.34 -9.85 -0.70
CA PRO A 5 -5.23 -9.30 -2.05
C PRO A 5 -5.44 -7.78 -2.08
N ARG A 6 -6.47 -7.28 -1.39
CA ARG A 6 -6.79 -5.84 -1.36
C ARG A 6 -5.72 -5.01 -0.64
N GLU A 7 -5.15 -5.52 0.44
CA GLU A 7 -4.04 -4.85 1.15
C GLU A 7 -2.79 -4.78 0.28
N ARG A 8 -2.52 -5.80 -0.55
CA ARG A 8 -1.41 -5.80 -1.51
C ARG A 8 -1.63 -4.77 -2.60
N ASP A 9 -2.82 -4.72 -3.19
CA ASP A 9 -3.16 -3.74 -4.22
C ASP A 9 -2.97 -2.33 -3.69
N VAL A 10 -3.48 -2.05 -2.48
CA VAL A 10 -3.30 -0.75 -1.81
C VAL A 10 -1.83 -0.46 -1.54
N LEU A 11 -1.05 -1.44 -1.07
CA LEU A 11 0.39 -1.26 -0.83
C LEU A 11 1.14 -0.92 -2.12
N LEU A 12 0.86 -1.62 -3.23
CA LEU A 12 1.50 -1.35 -4.53
C LEU A 12 1.20 0.05 -5.03
N LEU A 13 -0.05 0.50 -4.92
CA LEU A 13 -0.43 1.86 -5.30
C LEU A 13 0.16 2.92 -4.35
N ILE A 14 0.38 2.56 -3.08
CA ILE A 14 1.13 3.39 -2.14
C ILE A 14 2.59 3.58 -2.59
N VAL A 15 3.26 2.50 -2.97
CA VAL A 15 4.65 2.53 -3.46
C VAL A 15 4.76 3.36 -4.74
N LYS A 16 3.73 3.33 -5.60
CA LYS A 16 3.64 4.16 -6.82
C LYS A 16 3.36 5.66 -6.57
N GLY A 17 3.22 6.12 -5.32
CA GLY A 17 3.00 7.54 -5.04
C GLY A 17 1.55 8.04 -5.11
N LEU A 18 0.56 7.18 -5.40
CA LEU A 18 -0.87 7.55 -5.46
C LEU A 18 -1.51 7.82 -4.09
N ASN A 19 -2.15 8.97 -3.89
CA ASN A 19 -2.92 9.28 -2.69
C ASN A 19 -4.24 8.49 -2.59
N ASN A 20 -4.96 8.59 -1.46
CA ASN A 20 -6.19 7.82 -1.22
C ASN A 20 -7.32 8.09 -2.25
N LYS A 21 -7.40 9.30 -2.84
CA LYS A 21 -8.38 9.58 -3.90
C LYS A 21 -8.01 8.85 -5.19
N GLN A 22 -6.73 8.85 -5.55
CA GLN A 22 -6.22 8.13 -6.71
C GLN A 22 -6.37 6.61 -6.52
N ILE A 23 -5.97 6.07 -5.36
CA ILE A 23 -6.15 4.65 -5.03
C ILE A 23 -7.63 4.25 -5.10
N ALA A 24 -8.53 5.08 -4.58
CA ALA A 24 -9.96 4.83 -4.66
C ALA A 24 -10.45 4.71 -6.12
N ARG A 25 -9.98 5.60 -7.00
CA ARG A 25 -10.29 5.55 -8.44
C ARG A 25 -9.74 4.27 -9.09
N GLU A 26 -8.47 3.94 -8.84
CA GLU A 26 -7.83 2.75 -9.43
C GLU A 26 -8.50 1.44 -9.00
N LEU A 27 -8.96 1.36 -7.75
CA LEU A 27 -9.57 0.14 -7.19
C LEU A 27 -11.10 0.10 -7.31
N ASN A 28 -11.70 1.11 -7.96
CA ASN A 28 -13.14 1.34 -8.04
C ASN A 28 -13.83 1.28 -6.66
N LEU A 29 -13.32 2.08 -5.71
CA LEU A 29 -13.78 2.18 -4.33
C LEU A 29 -14.15 3.62 -3.96
N SER A 30 -14.87 3.79 -2.85
CA SER A 30 -14.99 5.10 -2.21
C SER A 30 -13.68 5.48 -1.50
N VAL A 31 -13.43 6.78 -1.34
CA VAL A 31 -12.28 7.28 -0.55
C VAL A 31 -12.35 6.82 0.91
N HIS A 32 -13.55 6.68 1.47
CA HIS A 32 -13.76 6.17 2.82
C HIS A 32 -13.31 4.70 2.94
N THR A 33 -13.75 3.85 2.01
CA THR A 33 -13.35 2.43 1.97
C THR A 33 -11.85 2.29 1.75
N THR A 34 -11.25 3.12 0.90
CA THR A 34 -9.80 3.16 0.71
C THR A 34 -9.06 3.52 2.00
N LYS A 35 -9.52 4.55 2.76
CA LYS A 35 -8.93 4.90 4.06
C LYS A 35 -8.97 3.71 5.03
N HIS A 36 -10.08 2.97 5.04
CA HIS A 36 -10.21 1.78 5.87
C HIS A 36 -9.19 0.69 5.49
N HIS A 37 -9.01 0.41 4.19
CA HIS A 37 -7.98 -0.54 3.74
C HIS A 37 -6.56 -0.06 4.04
N VAL A 38 -6.25 1.23 3.86
CA VAL A 38 -4.95 1.81 4.21
C VAL A 38 -4.68 1.67 5.71
N GLY A 39 -5.65 1.98 6.57
CA GLY A 39 -5.51 1.83 8.03
C GLY A 39 -5.28 0.37 8.44
N ARG A 40 -6.04 -0.58 7.87
CA ARG A 40 -5.83 -2.01 8.14
C ARG A 40 -4.47 -2.50 7.66
N LEU A 41 -4.03 -2.06 6.48
CA LEU A 41 -2.70 -2.36 5.97
C LEU A 41 -1.63 -1.83 6.91
N PHE A 42 -1.73 -0.58 7.34
CA PHE A 42 -0.76 0.07 8.24
C PHE A 42 -0.64 -0.66 9.57
N ASN A 43 -1.77 -0.99 10.20
CA ASN A 43 -1.80 -1.79 11.43
C ASN A 43 -1.21 -3.19 11.20
N ARG A 44 -1.44 -3.80 10.02
CA ARG A 44 -0.97 -5.16 9.71
C ARG A 44 0.54 -5.24 9.49
N ILE A 45 1.17 -4.17 8.99
CA ILE A 45 2.62 -4.12 8.74
C ILE A 45 3.38 -3.29 9.78
N ASP A 46 2.69 -2.88 10.84
CA ASP A 46 3.21 -2.10 11.97
C ASP A 46 3.91 -0.81 11.53
N VAL A 47 3.19 0.02 10.77
CA VAL A 47 3.66 1.35 10.33
C VAL A 47 2.58 2.39 10.53
N THR A 48 2.99 3.66 10.63
CA THR A 48 2.06 4.78 10.86
C THR A 48 1.97 5.75 9.69
N SER A 49 2.81 5.58 8.68
CA SER A 49 2.84 6.50 7.53
C SER A 49 3.03 5.79 6.20
N ARG A 50 2.64 6.49 5.15
CA ARG A 50 2.81 6.07 3.77
C ARG A 50 4.29 5.83 3.42
N LEU A 51 5.17 6.72 3.88
CA LEU A 51 6.61 6.57 3.65
C LEU A 51 7.14 5.32 4.33
N GLN A 52 6.75 5.07 5.58
CA GLN A 52 7.12 3.83 6.28
C GLN A 52 6.56 2.59 5.57
N ALA A 53 5.33 2.62 5.04
CA ALA A 53 4.77 1.53 4.25
C ALA A 53 5.56 1.26 2.95
N ALA A 54 5.99 2.32 2.25
CA ALA A 54 6.84 2.18 1.07
C ALA A 54 8.23 1.59 1.43
N MET A 55 8.84 2.07 2.52
CA MET A 55 10.10 1.53 3.03
C MET A 55 9.96 0.08 3.49
N TRP A 56 8.83 -0.27 4.10
CA TRP A 56 8.51 -1.65 4.48
C TRP A 56 8.47 -2.53 3.23
N TYR A 57 7.81 -2.09 2.15
CA TYR A 57 7.79 -2.82 0.88
C TYR A 57 9.20 -3.08 0.33
N VAL A 58 10.06 -2.06 0.29
CA VAL A 58 11.46 -2.20 -0.18
C VAL A 58 12.25 -3.22 0.64
N ARG A 59 12.08 -3.24 1.97
CA ARG A 59 12.75 -4.22 2.84
C ARG A 59 12.17 -5.63 2.71
N SER A 60 10.86 -5.75 2.56
CA SER A 60 10.15 -7.03 2.49
C SER A 60 10.18 -7.68 1.11
N PHE A 61 10.34 -6.87 0.07
CA PHE A 61 10.34 -7.27 -1.33
C PHE A 61 11.48 -6.56 -2.04
N GLN A 62 12.73 -6.78 -1.60
CA GLN A 62 13.91 -6.28 -2.32
C GLN A 62 13.67 -6.46 -3.82
N PRO A 63 13.47 -5.38 -4.60
CA PRO A 63 13.49 -5.54 -6.03
C PRO A 63 14.92 -5.97 -6.33
N SER A 64 15.08 -7.17 -6.89
CA SER A 64 16.34 -7.59 -7.49
C SER A 64 16.82 -6.41 -8.32
N ALA A 65 17.94 -5.80 -7.93
CA ALA A 65 18.45 -4.59 -8.56
C ALA A 65 18.58 -4.87 -10.06
N GLY A 66 17.75 -4.23 -10.91
CA GLY A 66 17.87 -4.44 -12.36
C GLY A 66 16.65 -4.21 -13.26
N GLN A 67 15.68 -3.36 -12.92
CA GLN A 67 14.72 -2.85 -13.92
C GLN A 67 14.38 -1.38 -13.69
N LEU A 68 15.33 -0.52 -14.06
CA LEU A 68 15.09 0.81 -14.62
C LEU A 68 16.06 0.99 -15.79
#